data_AF-A0A930KH16-F1
#
_entry.id   AF-A0A930KH16-F1
#
_cell.length_a   1.000
_cell.length_b   1.000
_cell.length_c   1.000
_cell.angle_alpha   90.00
_cell.angle_beta   90.00
_cell.angle_gamma   90.00
#
_symmetry.space_group_name_H-M   'P 1'
#
loop_
_entity.id
_entity.type
_entity.pdbx_description
1 polymer ?
#
loop_
_entity_poly.entity_id
_entity_poly.type
_entity_poly.pdbx_seq_one_letter_code
_entity_poly.pdbx_strand_id
1 'polypeptide(L)'
;MEELEFFDETDNFDLPTPPTKVEEKPIKEPEKEERTELTDEERYLFRDLLTIGKISKTFDVLGHQVTLQTITVRDELNVGIATKEHFNTSSFARSYQSAIVAASVVTINGNPLYVPLSADESPSYIFNRKLEKVQGMYPIVVSAIYDKYAEVEKEFADLAKKLGKLDG
;
A
#
# COMPACT_ATOMS: atom_id res chain seq x y z
N MET A 1 -13.88 73.02 20.22
CA MET A 1 -15.20 73.69 20.20
C MET A 1 -15.75 73.39 18.83
N GLU A 2 -16.49 72.29 18.73
CA GLU A 2 -17.43 71.94 17.65
C GLU A 2 -18.25 70.77 18.19
N GLU A 3 -19.53 70.82 17.91
CA GLU A 3 -20.64 70.40 18.78
C GLU A 3 -20.97 68.91 18.64
N LEU A 4 -21.27 68.27 19.78
CA LEU A 4 -21.86 66.94 19.88
C LEU A 4 -23.37 67.14 20.09
N GLU A 5 -24.15 67.00 19.02
CA GLU A 5 -25.60 67.03 19.09
C GLU A 5 -26.17 65.70 19.60
N PHE A 6 -27.07 65.84 20.56
CA PHE A 6 -27.92 64.83 21.20
C PHE A 6 -29.02 64.33 20.25
N PHE A 7 -29.29 63.03 20.27
CA PHE A 7 -30.61 62.40 20.03
C PHE A 7 -30.62 61.11 20.87
N ASP A 8 -31.13 61.14 22.10
CA ASP A 8 -32.52 61.07 22.57
C ASP A 8 -33.15 59.67 22.49
N GLU A 9 -33.71 59.27 23.62
CA GLU A 9 -34.27 57.96 23.93
C GLU A 9 -35.49 57.67 23.05
N THR A 10 -35.45 56.58 22.28
CA THR A 10 -36.51 55.56 22.12
C THR A 10 -36.24 54.78 20.85
N ASP A 11 -35.56 53.63 20.98
CA ASP A 11 -35.74 52.56 20.00
C ASP A 11 -35.75 51.23 20.74
N ASN A 12 -36.93 50.62 20.74
CA ASN A 12 -37.21 49.28 21.22
C ASN A 12 -36.22 48.30 20.60
N PHE A 13 -35.28 47.83 21.41
CA PHE A 13 -34.37 46.76 21.04
C PHE A 13 -35.15 45.44 21.10
N ASP A 14 -35.84 45.13 20.00
CA ASP A 14 -36.52 43.84 19.77
C ASP A 14 -35.46 42.73 19.74
N LEU A 15 -35.19 42.16 20.91
CA LEU A 15 -34.37 40.97 21.05
C LEU A 15 -35.12 39.78 20.40
N PRO A 16 -34.58 39.15 19.34
CA PRO A 16 -35.17 37.92 18.84
C PRO A 16 -35.07 36.83 19.91
N THR A 17 -36.22 36.27 20.25
CA THR A 17 -36.35 35.15 21.19
C THR A 17 -35.57 33.93 20.67
N PRO A 18 -34.91 33.16 21.56
CA PRO A 18 -34.16 31.99 21.14
C PRO A 18 -35.11 30.92 20.58
N PRO A 19 -34.88 30.37 19.38
CA PRO A 19 -35.70 29.29 18.87
C PRO A 19 -35.49 28.03 19.71
N THR A 20 -36.57 27.65 20.39
CA THR A 20 -36.82 26.37 21.05
C THR A 20 -36.81 25.21 20.04
N LYS A 21 -36.42 24.03 20.53
CA LYS A 21 -36.39 22.68 19.90
C LYS A 21 -35.14 22.33 19.08
N VAL A 22 -34.14 21.83 19.81
CA VAL A 22 -33.22 20.82 19.28
C VAL A 22 -34.05 19.54 19.13
N GLU A 23 -34.43 19.19 17.91
CA GLU A 23 -34.95 17.88 17.57
C GLU A 23 -33.82 16.86 17.76
N GLU A 24 -33.93 16.02 18.79
CA GLU A 24 -33.10 14.83 18.96
C GLU A 24 -33.36 13.90 17.77
N LYS A 25 -32.48 13.97 16.77
CA LYS A 25 -32.41 12.94 15.73
C LYS A 25 -32.10 11.62 16.43
N PRO A 26 -32.88 10.56 16.18
CA PRO A 26 -32.61 9.25 16.77
C PRO A 26 -31.20 8.82 16.37
N ILE A 27 -30.39 8.53 17.37
CA ILE A 27 -29.06 7.94 17.24
C ILE A 27 -29.25 6.65 16.45
N LYS A 28 -28.82 6.64 15.18
CA LYS A 28 -28.73 5.43 14.37
C LYS A 28 -27.78 4.51 15.14
N GLU A 29 -28.30 3.40 15.66
CA GLU A 29 -27.46 2.29 16.11
C GLU A 29 -26.41 2.04 15.02
N PRO A 30 -25.11 1.92 15.37
CA PRO A 30 -24.14 1.53 14.36
C PRO A 30 -24.65 0.21 13.78
N GLU A 31 -24.94 0.20 12.48
CA GLU A 31 -25.14 -1.02 11.73
C GLU A 31 -24.00 -1.92 12.15
N LYS A 32 -24.35 -3.01 12.85
CA LYS A 32 -23.39 -4.04 13.24
C LYS A 32 -22.61 -4.32 11.97
N GLU A 33 -21.33 -3.92 11.98
CA GLU A 33 -20.37 -4.34 10.98
C GLU A 33 -20.59 -5.83 10.84
N GLU A 34 -21.13 -6.25 9.70
CA GLU A 34 -21.20 -7.66 9.41
C GLU A 34 -19.76 -8.12 9.51
N ARG A 35 -19.46 -8.86 10.58
CA ARG A 35 -18.24 -9.63 10.69
C ARG A 35 -18.20 -10.43 9.42
N THR A 36 -17.44 -9.95 8.45
CA THR A 36 -17.10 -10.68 7.25
C THR A 36 -16.31 -11.85 7.78
N GLU A 37 -16.98 -12.97 7.97
CA GLU A 37 -16.33 -14.18 8.41
C GLU A 37 -15.29 -14.48 7.34
N LEU A 38 -14.02 -14.29 7.70
CA LEU A 38 -12.89 -14.62 6.85
C LEU A 38 -13.09 -16.06 6.38
N THR A 39 -13.14 -16.24 5.07
CA THR A 39 -13.10 -17.57 4.46
C THR A 39 -11.86 -18.32 4.93
N ASP A 40 -11.89 -19.66 4.93
CA ASP A 40 -10.75 -20.44 5.44
C ASP A 40 -9.44 -20.08 4.72
N GLU A 41 -9.49 -19.76 3.42
CA GLU A 41 -8.34 -19.27 2.64
C GLU A 41 -7.84 -17.89 3.12
N GLU A 42 -8.75 -16.95 3.39
CA GLU A 42 -8.40 -15.65 3.97
C GLU A 42 -7.83 -15.79 5.38
N ARG A 43 -8.24 -16.81 6.15
CA ARG A 43 -7.66 -17.11 7.48
C ARG A 43 -6.24 -17.66 7.39
N TYR A 44 -5.91 -18.46 6.39
CA TYR A 44 -4.52 -18.92 6.16
C TYR A 44 -3.63 -17.76 5.73
N LEU A 45 -4.08 -16.96 4.77
CA LEU A 45 -3.38 -15.73 4.35
C LEU A 45 -3.21 -14.76 5.51
N PHE A 46 -4.22 -14.63 6.38
CA PHE A 46 -4.15 -13.87 7.62
C PHE A 46 -3.13 -14.42 8.61
N ARG A 47 -3.06 -15.74 8.77
CA ARG A 47 -2.09 -16.38 9.67
C ARG A 47 -0.67 -16.16 9.17
N ASP A 48 -0.43 -16.28 7.87
CA ASP A 48 0.87 -16.00 7.25
C ASP A 48 1.22 -14.51 7.36
N LEU A 49 0.24 -13.62 7.20
CA LEU A 49 0.45 -12.20 7.40
C LEU A 49 0.84 -11.85 8.84
N LEU A 50 0.13 -12.38 9.84
CA LEU A 50 0.43 -12.08 11.24
C LEU A 50 1.69 -12.77 11.76
N THR A 51 2.04 -13.94 11.21
CA THR A 51 3.14 -14.76 11.73
C THR A 51 4.45 -14.52 10.97
N ILE A 52 4.38 -14.36 9.64
CA ILE A 52 5.53 -14.26 8.74
C ILE A 52 5.65 -12.85 8.14
N GLY A 53 4.55 -12.09 8.07
CA GLY A 53 4.51 -10.75 7.48
C GLY A 53 4.57 -10.78 5.95
N LYS A 54 4.23 -11.92 5.33
CA LYS A 54 4.44 -12.15 3.89
C LYS A 54 3.29 -12.92 3.29
N ILE A 55 2.81 -12.46 2.13
CA ILE A 55 1.87 -13.21 1.29
C ILE A 55 2.62 -13.65 0.04
N SER A 56 2.53 -14.94 -0.30
CA SER A 56 3.12 -15.49 -1.53
C SER A 56 2.02 -16.06 -2.42
N LYS A 57 2.09 -15.77 -3.72
CA LYS A 57 1.19 -16.32 -4.73
C LYS A 57 1.95 -16.70 -5.99
N THR A 58 1.44 -17.71 -6.69
CA THR A 58 2.03 -18.20 -7.92
C THR A 58 1.12 -17.87 -9.10
N PHE A 59 1.71 -17.31 -10.16
CA PHE A 59 1.01 -16.84 -11.36
C PHE A 59 1.62 -17.47 -12.61
N ASP A 60 0.82 -17.57 -13.68
CA ASP A 60 1.34 -17.81 -15.03
C ASP A 60 1.54 -16.45 -15.71
N VAL A 61 2.79 -16.16 -16.08
CA VAL A 61 3.19 -14.96 -16.79
C VAL A 61 3.88 -15.38 -18.08
N LEU A 62 3.22 -15.13 -19.22
CA LEU A 62 3.76 -15.41 -20.56
C LEU A 62 4.21 -16.89 -20.75
N GLY A 63 3.52 -17.84 -20.12
CA GLY A 63 3.87 -19.27 -20.19
C GLY A 63 4.96 -19.68 -19.20
N HIS A 64 5.27 -18.83 -18.21
CA HIS A 64 6.19 -19.12 -17.14
C HIS A 64 5.51 -19.00 -15.77
N GLN A 65 5.75 -19.99 -14.91
CA GLN A 65 5.21 -19.99 -13.56
C GLN A 65 6.07 -19.11 -12.65
N VAL A 66 5.55 -17.96 -12.24
CA VAL A 66 6.25 -17.00 -11.38
C VAL A 66 5.63 -16.99 -10.00
N THR A 67 6.43 -17.24 -8.98
CA THR A 67 6.02 -17.09 -7.58
C THR A 67 6.47 -15.74 -7.07
N LEU A 68 5.50 -14.92 -6.67
CA LEU A 68 5.66 -13.58 -6.15
C LEU A 68 5.35 -13.55 -4.66
N GLN A 69 6.01 -12.64 -3.96
CA GLN A 69 5.81 -12.36 -2.55
C GLN A 69 5.75 -10.86 -2.30
N THR A 70 4.96 -10.43 -1.31
CA THR A 70 5.02 -9.07 -0.77
C THR A 70 6.44 -8.75 -0.27
N ILE A 71 6.87 -7.51 -0.50
CA ILE A 71 8.21 -7.04 -0.12
C ILE A 71 8.22 -6.50 1.30
N THR A 72 9.38 -6.54 1.96
CA THR A 72 9.54 -5.94 3.29
C THR A 72 10.05 -4.50 3.19
N VAL A 73 9.94 -3.72 4.27
CA VAL A 73 10.52 -2.36 4.35
C VAL A 73 12.01 -2.36 4.02
N ARG A 74 12.75 -3.41 4.41
CA ARG A 74 14.18 -3.55 4.06
C ARG A 74 14.37 -3.64 2.54
N ASP A 75 13.49 -4.34 1.86
CA ASP A 75 13.55 -4.50 0.41
C ASP A 75 13.19 -3.17 -0.28
N GLU A 76 12.20 -2.43 0.23
CA GLU A 76 11.89 -1.08 -0.26
C GLU A 76 13.09 -0.13 -0.14
N LEU A 77 13.84 -0.18 0.96
CA LEU A 77 15.06 0.61 1.12
C LEU A 77 16.13 0.21 0.10
N ASN A 78 16.28 -1.08 -0.19
CA ASN A 78 17.18 -1.56 -1.26
C ASN A 78 16.73 -1.07 -2.65
N VAL A 79 15.42 -1.06 -2.92
CA VAL A 79 14.85 -0.49 -4.14
C VAL A 79 15.17 1.01 -4.26
N GLY A 80 15.03 1.76 -3.17
CA GLY A 80 15.39 3.18 -3.13
C GLY A 80 16.88 3.42 -3.44
N ILE A 81 17.77 2.58 -2.90
CA ILE A 81 19.21 2.66 -3.18
C ILE A 81 19.49 2.32 -4.65
N ALA A 82 18.89 1.27 -5.19
CA ALA A 82 19.12 0.83 -6.57
C ALA A 82 18.58 1.80 -7.63
N THR A 83 17.54 2.55 -7.31
CA THR A 83 16.92 3.51 -8.23
C THR A 83 17.54 4.91 -8.15
N LYS A 84 18.43 5.13 -7.18
CA LYS A 84 19.06 6.43 -6.89
C LYS A 84 19.73 7.06 -8.11
N GLU A 85 20.43 6.26 -8.92
CA GLU A 85 21.15 6.75 -10.10
C GLU A 85 20.21 7.27 -11.20
N HIS A 86 18.98 6.77 -11.24
CA HIS A 86 18.00 7.09 -12.28
C HIS A 86 16.94 8.10 -11.84
N PHE A 87 16.96 8.59 -10.60
CA PHE A 87 15.90 9.41 -9.99
C PHE A 87 15.45 10.62 -10.83
N ASN A 88 16.39 11.30 -11.48
CA ASN A 88 16.12 12.48 -12.33
C ASN A 88 16.17 12.19 -13.84
N THR A 89 15.93 10.94 -14.22
CA THR A 89 15.97 10.51 -15.63
C THR A 89 14.62 9.93 -16.05
N SER A 90 14.35 9.93 -17.36
CA SER A 90 13.20 9.23 -17.92
C SER A 90 13.19 7.72 -17.64
N SER A 91 14.33 7.16 -17.21
CA SER A 91 14.50 5.74 -16.89
C SER A 91 14.10 5.39 -15.46
N PHE A 92 13.77 6.38 -14.60
CA PHE A 92 13.43 6.13 -13.19
C PHE A 92 12.31 5.10 -13.02
N ALA A 93 11.19 5.28 -13.71
CA ALA A 93 10.03 4.38 -13.60
C ALA A 93 10.39 2.93 -13.92
N ARG A 94 11.25 2.74 -14.94
CA ARG A 94 11.70 1.41 -15.35
C ARG A 94 12.67 0.80 -14.35
N SER A 95 13.62 1.59 -13.86
CA SER A 95 14.56 1.17 -12.81
C SER A 95 13.78 0.74 -11.57
N TYR A 96 12.77 1.52 -11.17
CA TYR A 96 11.91 1.23 -10.03
C TYR A 96 11.16 -0.09 -10.19
N GLN A 97 10.44 -0.30 -11.30
CA GLN A 97 9.70 -1.55 -11.43
C GLN A 97 10.60 -2.77 -11.67
N SER A 98 11.81 -2.61 -12.23
CA SER A 98 12.81 -3.69 -12.25
C SER A 98 13.29 -4.06 -10.84
N ALA A 99 13.53 -3.06 -9.99
CA ALA A 99 13.94 -3.25 -8.60
C ALA A 99 12.83 -3.90 -7.76
N ILE A 100 11.57 -3.51 -7.96
CA ILE A 100 10.42 -4.15 -7.30
C ILE A 100 10.30 -5.62 -7.73
N VAL A 101 10.41 -5.93 -9.02
CA VAL A 101 10.37 -7.32 -9.51
C VAL A 101 11.52 -8.15 -8.93
N ALA A 102 12.72 -7.58 -8.82
CA ALA A 102 13.85 -8.27 -8.20
C ALA A 102 13.65 -8.58 -6.71
N ALA A 103 12.95 -7.69 -5.98
CA ALA A 103 12.59 -7.90 -4.58
C ALA A 103 11.45 -8.92 -4.40
N SER A 104 10.43 -8.88 -5.27
CA SER A 104 9.20 -9.65 -5.10
C SER A 104 9.26 -11.08 -5.63
N VAL A 105 10.12 -11.36 -6.63
CA VAL A 105 10.21 -12.69 -7.22
C VAL A 105 10.95 -13.65 -6.29
N VAL A 106 10.26 -14.75 -5.95
CA VAL A 106 10.82 -15.90 -5.22
C VAL A 106 11.41 -16.89 -6.22
N THR A 107 10.62 -17.33 -7.19
CA THR A 107 11.02 -18.30 -8.23
C THR A 107 10.36 -18.04 -9.58
N ILE A 108 11.04 -18.40 -10.66
CA ILE A 108 10.52 -18.48 -12.03
C ILE A 108 10.70 -19.93 -12.52
N ASN A 109 9.62 -20.60 -12.90
CA ASN A 109 9.56 -22.02 -13.25
C ASN A 109 10.22 -22.92 -12.19
N GLY A 110 9.96 -22.63 -10.91
CA GLY A 110 10.55 -23.35 -9.77
C GLY A 110 12.02 -23.01 -9.48
N ASN A 111 12.67 -22.16 -10.29
CA ASN A 111 14.07 -21.77 -10.08
C ASN A 111 14.16 -20.37 -9.49
N PRO A 112 14.92 -20.16 -8.39
CA PRO A 112 15.18 -18.82 -7.87
C PRO A 112 16.04 -18.01 -8.85
N LEU A 113 15.86 -16.69 -8.87
CA LEU A 113 16.65 -15.79 -9.72
C LEU A 113 18.15 -15.83 -9.42
N TYR A 114 18.49 -16.06 -8.15
CA TYR A 114 19.85 -16.19 -7.67
C TYR A 114 19.89 -17.14 -6.48
N VAL A 115 20.87 -18.03 -6.47
CA VAL A 115 21.18 -18.93 -5.35
C VAL A 115 22.49 -18.45 -4.73
N PRO A 116 22.51 -18.04 -3.45
CA PRO A 116 23.74 -17.70 -2.76
C PRO A 116 24.72 -18.87 -2.77
N LEU A 117 26.00 -18.58 -2.99
CA LEU A 117 27.09 -19.55 -2.91
C LEU A 117 27.39 -19.92 -1.45
N SER A 118 27.10 -19.00 -0.52
CA SER A 118 27.25 -19.21 0.91
C SER A 118 26.10 -18.57 1.72
N ALA A 119 25.89 -19.06 2.93
CA ALA A 119 24.79 -18.62 3.80
C ALA A 119 25.02 -17.22 4.43
N ASP A 120 26.27 -16.74 4.41
CA ASP A 120 26.70 -15.46 4.96
C ASP A 120 26.65 -14.30 3.95
N GLU A 121 26.19 -14.55 2.71
CA GLU A 121 26.02 -13.48 1.73
C GLU A 121 25.05 -12.40 2.21
N SER A 122 25.47 -11.14 2.06
CA SER A 122 24.68 -9.98 2.44
C SER A 122 23.34 -9.94 1.66
N PRO A 123 22.22 -9.63 2.33
CA PRO A 123 20.92 -9.45 1.66
C PRO A 123 20.96 -8.45 0.49
N SER A 124 21.71 -7.35 0.64
CA SER A 124 21.85 -6.34 -0.43
C SER A 124 22.65 -6.88 -1.62
N TYR A 125 23.62 -7.77 -1.38
CA TYR A 125 24.36 -8.42 -2.46
C TYR A 125 23.46 -9.39 -3.24
N ILE A 126 22.69 -10.21 -2.53
CA ILE A 126 21.68 -11.11 -3.12
C ILE A 126 20.67 -10.32 -3.97
N PHE A 127 20.16 -9.21 -3.43
CA PHE A 127 19.25 -8.32 -4.15
C PHE A 127 19.86 -7.77 -5.44
N ASN A 128 21.09 -7.26 -5.39
CA ASN A 128 21.78 -6.74 -6.58
C ASN A 128 21.97 -7.82 -7.65
N ARG A 129 22.28 -9.06 -7.25
CA ARG A 129 22.36 -10.19 -8.20
C ARG A 129 21.03 -10.52 -8.84
N LYS A 130 19.93 -10.48 -8.08
CA LYS A 130 18.58 -10.63 -8.66
C LYS A 130 18.26 -9.48 -9.61
N LEU A 131 18.60 -8.25 -9.25
CA LEU A 131 18.36 -7.06 -10.07
C LEU A 131 19.09 -7.14 -11.41
N GLU A 132 20.37 -7.52 -11.42
CA GLU A 132 21.15 -7.74 -12.64
C GLU A 132 20.45 -8.74 -13.58
N LYS A 133 19.88 -9.82 -13.03
CA LYS A 133 19.12 -10.81 -13.81
C LYS A 133 17.83 -10.23 -14.40
N VAL A 134 17.07 -9.46 -13.61
CA VAL A 134 15.82 -8.83 -14.05
C VAL A 134 16.08 -7.75 -15.11
N GLN A 135 17.15 -6.97 -14.96
CA GLN A 135 17.55 -5.95 -15.95
C GLN A 135 17.96 -6.56 -17.30
N GLY A 136 18.39 -7.81 -17.32
CA GLY A 136 18.64 -8.57 -18.55
C GLY A 136 17.39 -9.12 -19.24
N MET A 137 16.20 -9.03 -18.62
CA MET A 137 14.96 -9.52 -19.20
C MET A 137 14.34 -8.51 -20.18
N TYR A 138 13.48 -9.01 -21.08
CA TYR A 138 12.72 -8.13 -21.96
C TYR A 138 11.76 -7.24 -21.16
N PRO A 139 11.62 -5.95 -21.53
CA PRO A 139 10.77 -5.00 -20.79
C PRO A 139 9.32 -5.46 -20.59
N ILE A 140 8.77 -6.18 -21.57
CA ILE A 140 7.40 -6.72 -21.50
C ILE A 140 7.24 -7.76 -20.39
N VAL A 141 8.27 -8.59 -20.15
CA VAL A 141 8.27 -9.59 -19.09
C VAL A 141 8.28 -8.90 -17.74
N VAL A 142 9.16 -7.90 -17.56
CA VAL A 142 9.26 -7.12 -16.32
C VAL A 142 7.94 -6.40 -16.03
N SER A 143 7.32 -5.77 -17.03
CA SER A 143 6.01 -5.14 -16.86
C SER A 143 4.94 -6.15 -16.44
N ALA A 144 4.85 -7.30 -17.12
CA ALA A 144 3.83 -8.30 -16.82
C ALA A 144 3.98 -8.88 -15.40
N ILE A 145 5.22 -9.11 -14.95
CA ILE A 145 5.48 -9.55 -13.56
C ILE A 145 5.12 -8.44 -12.56
N TYR A 146 5.47 -7.19 -12.87
CA TYR A 146 5.16 -6.04 -12.02
C TYR A 146 3.64 -5.83 -11.86
N ASP A 147 2.86 -6.00 -12.94
CA ASP A 147 1.41 -5.89 -12.88
C ASP A 147 0.81 -6.96 -11.96
N LYS A 148 1.33 -8.20 -12.02
CA LYS A 148 0.93 -9.27 -11.08
C LYS A 148 1.35 -8.99 -9.65
N TYR A 149 2.49 -8.36 -9.45
CA TYR A 149 2.89 -7.91 -8.11
C TYR A 149 1.91 -6.85 -7.57
N ALA A 150 1.50 -5.88 -8.39
CA ALA A 150 0.53 -4.85 -7.99
C ALA A 150 -0.84 -5.46 -7.63
N GLU A 151 -1.26 -6.54 -8.30
CA GLU A 151 -2.45 -7.32 -7.93
C GLU A 151 -2.31 -7.91 -6.51
N VAL A 152 -1.17 -8.52 -6.19
CA VAL A 152 -0.90 -9.07 -4.84
C VAL A 152 -0.90 -7.99 -3.77
N GLU A 153 -0.29 -6.84 -4.03
CA GLU A 153 -0.28 -5.70 -3.10
C GLU A 153 -1.68 -5.15 -2.86
N LYS A 154 -2.52 -5.10 -3.89
CA LYS A 154 -3.91 -4.67 -3.76
C LYS A 154 -4.70 -5.64 -2.87
N GLU A 155 -4.58 -6.95 -3.12
CA GLU A 155 -5.22 -7.97 -2.29
C GLU A 155 -4.75 -7.88 -0.84
N PHE A 156 -3.45 -7.63 -0.64
CA PHE A 156 -2.88 -7.41 0.68
C PHE A 156 -3.48 -6.18 1.38
N ALA A 157 -3.60 -5.05 0.68
CA ALA A 157 -4.23 -3.84 1.20
C ALA A 157 -5.71 -4.06 1.53
N ASP A 158 -6.45 -4.78 0.70
CA ASP A 158 -7.86 -5.10 0.92
C ASP A 158 -8.04 -6.04 2.13
N LEU A 159 -7.15 -7.04 2.28
CA LEU A 159 -7.10 -7.89 3.47
C LEU A 159 -6.79 -7.05 4.73
N ALA A 160 -5.82 -6.13 4.65
CA ALA A 160 -5.47 -5.26 5.77
C ALA A 160 -6.60 -4.32 6.19
N LYS A 161 -7.38 -3.78 5.23
CA LYS A 161 -8.57 -2.97 5.50
C LYS A 161 -9.69 -3.77 6.16
N LYS A 162 -10.00 -4.97 5.66
CA LYS A 162 -10.99 -5.87 6.28
C LYS A 162 -10.67 -6.20 7.74
N LEU A 163 -9.38 -6.16 8.11
CA LEU A 163 -8.90 -6.44 9.46
C LEU A 163 -8.99 -5.24 10.42
N GLY A 164 -9.49 -4.09 9.98
CA GLY A 164 -9.65 -2.89 10.82
C GLY A 164 -8.32 -2.27 11.29
N LYS A 165 -7.21 -2.53 10.58
CA LYS A 165 -5.89 -1.95 10.89
C LYS A 165 -5.57 -0.67 10.11
N LEU A 166 -6.44 -0.26 9.21
CA LEU A 166 -6.37 1.00 8.49
C LEU A 166 -7.69 1.74 8.72
N ASP A 167 -7.84 2.31 9.92
CA ASP A 167 -8.68 3.49 10.06
C ASP A 167 -8.01 4.61 9.23
N GLY A 168 -8.83 5.32 8.45
CA GLY A 168 -8.39 6.32 7.47
C GLY A 168 -7.58 7.48 8.03
#